data_AF-A0A531LKI7-F1
#
_entry.id   AF-A0A531LKI7-F1
#
_cell.length_a   1.000
_cell.length_b   1.000
_cell.length_c   1.000
_cell.angle_alpha   90.00
_cell.angle_beta   90.00
_cell.angle_gamma   90.00
#
_symmetry.space_group_name_H-M   'P 1'
#
loop_
_entity.id
_entity.type
_entity.pdbx_description
1 polymer ?
#
loop_
_entity_poly.entity_id
_entity_poly.type
_entity_poly.pdbx_seq_one_letter_code
_entity_poly.pdbx_strand_id
1 'polypeptide(L)'
;MLQTLMTHWPQILAIISVVIAAIGIVHAIMTKEDVRAATGWVGVMFLSPFLGTIIYAVAGINRIRRATISAMRPLSSEAASAKHERNIVAEELIAERYGQRFTGLKTLGDRVARRALTSGNAIAILETGAEAYAAMCRAIDGAQRSILLETY
;
A
#
# COMPACT_ATOMS: atom_id res chain seq x y z
N MET A 1 34.78 -36.48 13.95
CA MET A 1 33.81 -35.35 13.92
C MET A 1 34.34 -34.15 13.13
N LEU A 2 35.47 -33.54 13.51
CA LEU A 2 36.07 -32.41 12.77
C LEU A 2 36.49 -32.78 11.35
N GLN A 3 37.07 -33.96 11.14
CA GLN A 3 37.53 -34.43 9.83
C GLN A 3 36.36 -34.61 8.85
N THR A 4 35.22 -35.14 9.33
CA THR A 4 33.97 -35.27 8.57
C THR A 4 33.41 -33.91 8.16
N LEU A 5 33.49 -32.91 9.04
CA LEU A 5 33.09 -31.53 8.74
C LEU A 5 34.01 -30.89 7.69
N MET A 6 35.32 -31.11 7.77
CA MET A 6 36.30 -30.61 6.78
C MET A 6 36.22 -31.30 5.41
N THR A 7 35.62 -32.49 5.32
CA THR A 7 35.37 -33.15 4.03
C THR A 7 34.10 -32.63 3.37
N HIS A 8 33.05 -32.35 4.15
CA HIS A 8 31.72 -32.04 3.62
C HIS A 8 31.31 -30.56 3.71
N TRP A 9 32.17 -29.68 4.23
CA TRP A 9 31.86 -28.24 4.33
C TRP A 9 31.37 -27.58 3.03
N PRO A 10 31.83 -27.93 1.81
CA PRO A 10 31.33 -27.30 0.59
C PRO A 10 29.89 -27.73 0.27
N GLN A 11 29.55 -29.00 0.54
CA GLN A 11 28.21 -29.54 0.33
C GLN A 11 27.23 -28.96 1.35
N ILE A 12 27.65 -28.81 2.60
CA ILE A 12 26.87 -28.16 3.65
C ILE A 12 26.60 -26.70 3.27
N LEU A 13 27.62 -25.96 2.82
CA LEU A 13 27.44 -24.59 2.35
C LEU A 13 26.52 -24.50 1.13
N ALA A 14 26.65 -25.41 0.17
CA ALA A 14 25.79 -25.45 -1.01
C ALA A 14 24.32 -25.67 -0.63
N ILE A 15 24.04 -26.62 0.28
CA ILE A 15 22.68 -26.90 0.77
C ILE A 15 22.12 -25.67 1.49
N ILE A 16 22.90 -25.06 2.40
CA ILE A 16 22.49 -23.85 3.12
C ILE A 16 22.18 -22.71 2.14
N SER A 17 23.03 -22.54 1.12
CA SER A 17 22.88 -21.52 0.09
C SER A 17 21.56 -21.66 -0.67
N VAL A 18 21.25 -22.89 -1.12
CA VAL A 18 20.01 -23.20 -1.84
C VAL A 18 18.78 -22.97 -0.96
N VAL A 19 18.82 -23.41 0.29
CA VAL A 19 17.70 -23.22 1.24
C VAL A 19 17.43 -21.74 1.49
N ILE A 20 18.49 -20.96 1.72
CA ILE A 20 18.36 -19.51 1.95
C ILE A 20 17.80 -18.81 0.70
N ALA A 21 18.31 -19.11 -0.49
CA ALA A 21 17.78 -18.55 -1.74
C ALA A 21 16.31 -18.93 -1.97
N ALA A 22 15.93 -20.19 -1.75
CA ALA A 22 14.56 -20.64 -1.92
C ALA A 22 13.59 -19.89 -1.01
N ILE A 23 13.94 -19.74 0.28
CA ILE A 23 13.13 -18.96 1.24
C ILE A 23 13.02 -17.50 0.80
N GLY A 24 14.13 -16.88 0.40
CA GLY A 24 14.15 -15.51 -0.09
C GLY A 24 13.27 -15.29 -1.33
N ILE A 25 13.35 -16.21 -2.30
CA ILE A 25 12.58 -16.17 -3.55
C ILE A 25 11.08 -16.32 -3.25
N VAL A 26 10.70 -17.31 -2.45
CA VAL A 26 9.29 -17.51 -2.05
C VAL A 26 8.78 -16.26 -1.33
N HIS A 27 9.56 -15.72 -0.40
CA HIS A 27 9.16 -14.50 0.30
C HIS A 27 9.02 -13.31 -0.64
N ALA A 28 9.92 -13.12 -1.60
CA ALA A 28 9.85 -12.06 -2.59
C ALA A 28 8.61 -12.17 -3.49
N ILE A 29 8.32 -13.36 -4.00
CA ILE A 29 7.15 -13.61 -4.86
C ILE A 29 5.84 -13.39 -4.08
N MET A 30 5.78 -13.82 -2.82
CA MET A 30 4.56 -13.70 -2.01
C MET A 30 4.31 -12.30 -1.44
N THR A 31 5.33 -11.44 -1.37
CA THR A 31 5.24 -10.14 -0.67
C THR A 31 5.28 -8.94 -1.61
N LYS A 32 5.79 -9.11 -2.84
CA LYS A 32 5.89 -8.02 -3.82
C LYS A 32 4.68 -8.02 -4.75
N GLU A 33 3.91 -6.93 -4.72
CA GLU A 33 2.79 -6.69 -5.64
C GLU A 33 3.25 -6.37 -7.07
N ASP A 34 4.45 -5.81 -7.23
CA ASP A 34 5.05 -5.53 -8.54
C ASP A 34 5.89 -6.73 -9.04
N VAL A 35 5.41 -7.33 -10.14
CA VAL A 35 6.04 -8.45 -10.83
C VAL A 35 7.47 -8.12 -11.27
N ARG A 36 7.73 -6.92 -11.80
CA ARG A 36 9.07 -6.52 -12.27
C ARG A 36 10.05 -6.44 -11.09
N ALA A 37 9.60 -5.88 -9.97
CA ALA A 37 10.40 -5.83 -8.76
C ALA A 37 10.66 -7.24 -8.20
N ALA A 38 9.67 -8.13 -8.20
CA ALA A 38 9.81 -9.51 -7.76
C ALA A 38 10.84 -10.27 -8.62
N THR A 39 10.70 -10.23 -9.96
CA THR A 39 11.62 -10.90 -10.89
C THR A 39 13.06 -10.39 -10.74
N GLY A 40 13.25 -9.09 -10.53
CA GLY A 40 14.57 -8.51 -10.27
C GLY A 40 15.24 -9.11 -9.02
N TRP A 41 14.50 -9.21 -7.90
CA TRP A 41 15.02 -9.82 -6.67
C TRP A 41 15.29 -11.31 -6.80
N VAL A 42 14.43 -12.04 -7.52
CA VAL A 42 14.64 -13.45 -7.82
C VAL A 42 15.95 -13.64 -8.60
N GLY A 43 16.19 -12.84 -9.65
CA GLY A 43 17.44 -12.90 -10.41
C GLY A 43 18.69 -12.65 -9.55
N VAL A 44 18.64 -11.67 -8.65
CA VAL A 44 19.74 -11.37 -7.71
C VAL A 44 19.99 -12.53 -6.75
N MET A 45 18.94 -13.19 -6.23
CA MET A 45 19.08 -14.36 -5.35
C MET A 45 19.59 -15.61 -6.08
N PHE A 46 19.28 -15.76 -7.37
CA PHE A 46 19.86 -16.83 -8.20
C PHE A 46 21.36 -16.61 -8.44
N LEU A 47 21.77 -15.39 -8.76
CA LEU A 47 23.17 -15.05 -9.03
C LEU A 47 24.03 -15.01 -7.76
N SER A 48 23.44 -14.58 -6.64
CA SER A 48 24.11 -14.54 -5.35
C SER A 48 23.14 -14.91 -4.22
N PRO A 49 23.02 -16.20 -3.90
CA PRO A 49 22.10 -16.68 -2.85
C PRO A 49 22.28 -16.00 -1.51
N PHE A 50 23.54 -15.83 -1.06
CA PHE A 50 23.83 -15.23 0.24
C PHE A 50 23.68 -13.70 0.22
N LEU A 51 24.36 -13.03 -0.72
CA LEU A 51 24.37 -11.58 -0.73
C LEU A 51 23.01 -11.03 -1.19
N GLY A 52 22.37 -11.69 -2.16
CA GLY A 52 21.08 -11.32 -2.69
C GLY A 52 19.95 -11.42 -1.67
N THR A 53 19.96 -12.46 -0.82
CA THR A 53 18.97 -12.57 0.26
C THR A 53 19.20 -11.56 1.38
N ILE A 54 20.46 -11.28 1.76
CA ILE A 54 20.79 -10.23 2.75
C ILE A 54 20.35 -8.86 2.23
N ILE A 55 20.70 -8.52 0.99
CA ILE A 55 20.31 -7.23 0.39
C ILE A 55 18.77 -7.14 0.29
N TYR A 56 18.10 -8.22 -0.09
CA TYR A 56 16.62 -8.26 -0.12
C TYR A 56 16.00 -8.05 1.27
N ALA A 57 16.57 -8.65 2.32
CA ALA A 57 16.07 -8.48 3.68
C ALA A 57 16.17 -7.01 4.13
N VAL A 58 17.27 -6.33 3.83
CA VAL A 58 17.50 -4.93 4.24
C VAL A 58 16.75 -3.93 3.36
N ALA A 59 16.80 -4.08 2.04
CA ALA A 59 16.28 -3.10 1.09
C ALA A 59 14.92 -3.49 0.49
N GLY A 60 14.72 -4.78 0.22
CA GLY A 60 13.51 -5.31 -0.41
C GLY A 60 12.29 -5.27 0.51
N ILE A 61 12.41 -5.83 1.73
CA ILE A 61 11.33 -5.89 2.73
C ILE A 61 11.06 -4.51 3.33
N ASN A 62 12.12 -3.79 3.72
CA ASN A 62 12.01 -2.56 4.49
C ASN A 62 11.46 -1.37 3.66
N ARG A 63 11.63 -1.38 2.33
CA ARG A 63 11.04 -0.39 1.42
C ARG A 63 9.52 -0.52 1.31
N ILE A 64 8.97 -1.75 1.30
CA ILE A 64 7.51 -1.96 1.28
C ILE A 64 6.91 -1.48 2.60
N ARG A 65 7.50 -1.89 3.72
CA ARG A 65 7.00 -1.51 5.06
C ARG A 65 7.00 -0.01 5.27
N ARG A 66 8.01 0.72 4.78
CA ARG A 66 8.01 2.20 4.82
C ARG A 66 6.96 2.82 3.90
N ALA A 67 6.71 2.28 2.71
CA ALA A 67 5.65 2.80 1.84
C ALA A 67 4.25 2.68 2.49
N THR A 68 3.96 1.50 3.06
CA THR A 68 2.69 1.26 3.77
C THR A 68 2.56 2.09 5.04
N ILE A 69 3.63 2.23 5.84
CA ILE A 69 3.60 3.05 7.06
C ILE A 69 3.49 4.55 6.74
N SER A 70 4.13 5.03 5.66
CA SER A 70 3.98 6.43 5.20
C SER A 70 2.58 6.72 4.67
N ALA A 71 1.94 5.76 3.99
CA ALA A 71 0.54 5.88 3.57
C ALA A 71 -0.46 5.77 4.75
N MET A 72 -0.08 5.04 5.81
CA MET A 72 -0.88 4.88 7.04
C MET A 72 -0.67 6.00 8.06
N ARG A 73 0.31 6.88 7.89
CA ARG A 73 0.40 8.07 8.75
C ARG A 73 -0.84 8.92 8.45
N PRO A 74 -1.76 9.10 9.43
CA PRO A 74 -2.72 10.17 9.28
C PRO A 74 -1.87 11.44 9.14
N LEU A 75 -2.02 12.13 8.01
CA LEU A 75 -1.41 13.44 7.79
C LEU A 75 -1.63 14.22 9.08
N SER A 76 -0.56 14.40 9.84
CA SER A 76 -0.59 15.13 11.10
C SER A 76 -0.86 16.58 10.74
N SER A 77 -2.13 16.91 10.69
CA SER A 77 -2.61 18.26 10.51
C SER A 77 -3.75 18.40 11.50
N GLU A 78 -3.41 18.80 12.71
CA GLU A 78 -4.35 19.37 13.68
C GLU A 78 -5.21 20.47 13.01
N ALA A 79 -4.68 21.15 11.98
CA ALA A 79 -5.42 22.10 11.15
C ALA A 79 -6.44 21.44 10.18
N ALA A 80 -6.18 20.24 9.65
CA ALA A 80 -7.15 19.48 8.86
C ALA A 80 -8.26 18.90 9.75
N SER A 81 -7.92 18.45 10.97
CA SER A 81 -8.87 17.89 11.94
C SER A 81 -9.94 18.91 12.35
N ALA A 82 -9.55 20.16 12.64
CA ALA A 82 -10.48 21.21 13.05
C ALA A 82 -11.51 21.62 11.98
N LYS A 83 -11.19 21.41 10.68
CA LYS A 83 -12.14 21.63 9.57
C LYS A 83 -12.96 20.37 9.26
N HIS A 84 -12.39 19.18 9.46
CA HIS A 84 -13.07 17.91 9.21
C HIS A 84 -14.18 17.65 10.24
N GLU A 85 -13.96 18.00 11.50
CA GLU A 85 -14.95 17.79 12.58
C GLU A 85 -16.29 18.49 12.33
N ARG A 86 -16.29 19.66 11.69
CA ARG A 86 -17.52 20.43 11.42
C ARG A 86 -18.45 19.78 10.41
N ASN A 87 -17.94 18.90 9.55
CA ASN A 87 -18.73 18.24 8.52
C ASN A 87 -18.92 16.75 8.81
N ILE A 88 -18.50 16.23 9.97
CA ILE A 88 -18.76 14.84 10.33
C ILE A 88 -20.27 14.63 10.41
N VAL A 89 -20.75 13.59 9.74
CA VAL A 89 -22.17 13.25 9.76
C VAL A 89 -22.52 12.60 11.09
N ALA A 90 -23.47 13.19 11.82
CA ALA A 90 -24.04 12.59 13.02
C ALA A 90 -24.87 11.34 12.68
N GLU A 91 -24.88 10.34 13.56
CA GLU A 91 -25.66 9.11 13.35
C GLU A 91 -27.16 9.41 13.33
N GLU A 92 -27.59 10.38 14.11
CA GLU A 92 -28.97 10.89 14.14
C GLU A 92 -29.40 11.41 12.77
N LEU A 93 -28.52 12.12 12.05
CA LEU A 93 -28.82 12.62 10.71
C LEU A 93 -28.99 11.48 9.70
N ILE A 94 -28.21 10.40 9.84
CA ILE A 94 -28.38 9.21 9.00
C ILE A 94 -29.70 8.51 9.32
N ALA A 95 -29.99 8.33 10.60
CA ALA A 95 -31.21 7.70 11.04
C ALA A 95 -32.45 8.50 10.59
N GLU A 96 -32.42 9.83 10.67
CA GLU A 96 -33.50 10.71 10.24
C GLU A 96 -33.70 10.67 8.72
N ARG A 97 -32.63 10.80 7.93
CA ARG A 97 -32.74 10.99 6.47
C ARG A 97 -32.84 9.69 5.69
N TYR A 98 -32.21 8.62 6.18
CA TYR A 98 -32.10 7.35 5.45
C TYR A 98 -32.72 6.18 6.24
N GLY A 99 -32.90 6.32 7.56
CA GLY A 99 -33.45 5.30 8.44
C GLY A 99 -32.37 4.60 9.27
N GLN A 100 -32.76 4.14 10.46
CA GLN A 100 -31.86 3.50 11.44
C GLN A 100 -31.02 2.34 10.88
N ARG A 101 -31.54 1.61 9.89
CA ARG A 101 -30.80 0.51 9.23
C ARG A 101 -29.48 0.95 8.56
N PHE A 102 -29.34 2.23 8.22
CA PHE A 102 -28.13 2.75 7.56
C PHE A 102 -27.09 3.29 8.54
N THR A 103 -27.41 3.43 9.82
CA THR A 103 -26.43 3.80 10.85
C THR A 103 -25.28 2.79 10.90
N GLY A 104 -25.60 1.49 10.82
CA GLY A 104 -24.59 0.43 10.75
C GLY A 104 -23.66 0.54 9.52
N LEU A 105 -24.18 1.06 8.40
CA LEU A 105 -23.36 1.26 7.19
C LEU A 105 -22.37 2.41 7.36
N LYS A 106 -22.78 3.51 8.02
CA LYS A 106 -21.85 4.58 8.42
C LYS A 106 -20.77 4.02 9.34
N THR A 107 -21.15 3.33 10.42
CA THR A 107 -20.19 2.76 11.38
C THR A 107 -19.18 1.82 10.69
N LEU A 108 -19.66 0.96 9.77
CA LEU A 108 -18.82 0.07 8.99
C LEU A 108 -17.84 0.86 8.11
N GLY A 109 -18.34 1.82 7.34
CA GLY A 109 -17.53 2.68 6.48
C GLY A 109 -16.43 3.40 7.26
N ASP A 110 -16.79 4.02 8.38
CA ASP A 110 -15.87 4.75 9.25
C ASP A 110 -14.73 3.85 9.76
N ARG A 111 -15.06 2.62 10.18
CA ARG A 111 -14.09 1.66 10.73
C ARG A 111 -13.19 1.05 9.67
N VAL A 112 -13.75 0.65 8.52
CA VAL A 112 -12.99 -0.03 7.46
C VAL A 112 -12.10 0.96 6.73
N ALA A 113 -12.63 2.13 6.35
CA ALA A 113 -11.86 3.17 5.68
C ALA A 113 -10.94 3.94 6.64
N ARG A 114 -11.17 3.83 7.96
CA ARG A 114 -10.50 4.64 9.01
C ARG A 114 -10.60 6.15 8.74
N ARG A 115 -11.74 6.58 8.20
CA ARG A 115 -12.05 7.96 7.80
C ARG A 115 -13.51 8.22 8.15
N ALA A 116 -13.80 9.34 8.82
CA ALA A 116 -15.16 9.70 9.17
C ALA A 116 -15.98 10.08 7.93
N LEU A 117 -17.24 9.65 7.87
CA LEU A 117 -18.21 10.11 6.90
C LEU A 117 -18.44 11.62 7.04
N THR A 118 -18.36 12.36 5.93
CA THR A 118 -18.57 13.80 5.88
C THR A 118 -19.79 14.19 5.06
N SER A 119 -20.40 15.33 5.40
CA SER A 119 -21.48 15.97 4.67
C SER A 119 -20.96 17.01 3.67
N GLY A 120 -21.85 17.52 2.81
CA GLY A 120 -21.52 18.57 1.84
C GLY A 120 -20.77 18.10 0.60
N ASN A 121 -20.68 16.78 0.39
CA ASN A 121 -20.10 16.20 -0.81
C ASN A 121 -21.07 16.30 -1.99
N ALA A 122 -20.54 16.61 -3.18
CA ALA A 122 -21.26 16.54 -4.45
C ALA A 122 -20.63 15.45 -5.32
N ILE A 123 -21.46 14.59 -5.90
CA ILE A 123 -21.03 13.48 -6.75
C ILE A 123 -21.63 13.70 -8.13
N ALA A 124 -20.77 13.73 -9.14
CA ALA A 124 -21.16 13.71 -10.55
C ALA A 124 -20.68 12.39 -11.15
N ILE A 125 -21.58 11.66 -11.81
CA ILE A 125 -21.25 10.44 -12.54
C ILE A 125 -20.79 10.86 -13.94
N LEU A 126 -19.61 10.39 -14.34
CA LEU A 126 -19.06 10.57 -15.70
C LEU A 126 -19.05 9.19 -16.34
N GLU A 127 -19.87 8.99 -17.36
CA GLU A 127 -20.16 7.65 -17.90
C GLU A 127 -19.07 7.18 -18.86
N THR A 128 -18.42 8.13 -19.53
CA THR A 128 -17.42 7.83 -20.56
C THR A 128 -16.04 8.38 -20.22
N GLY A 129 -15.01 7.74 -20.77
CA GLY A 129 -13.64 8.27 -20.67
C GLY A 129 -13.51 9.67 -21.27
N ALA A 130 -14.22 9.96 -22.37
CA ALA A 130 -14.20 11.28 -23.00
C ALA A 130 -14.74 12.38 -22.05
N GLU A 131 -15.85 12.11 -21.35
CA GLU A 131 -16.38 13.01 -20.33
C GLU A 131 -15.41 13.22 -19.17
N ALA A 132 -14.81 12.12 -18.69
CA ALA A 132 -13.83 12.16 -17.61
C ALA A 132 -12.61 13.02 -17.97
N TYR A 133 -12.02 12.80 -19.15
CA TYR A 133 -10.88 13.59 -19.63
C TYR A 133 -11.26 15.06 -19.84
N ALA A 134 -12.41 15.35 -20.44
CA ALA A 134 -12.85 16.72 -20.66
C ALA A 134 -13.08 17.47 -19.33
N ALA A 135 -13.67 16.81 -18.32
CA ALA A 135 -13.84 17.38 -16.99
C ALA A 135 -12.50 17.60 -16.28
N MET A 136 -11.57 16.65 -16.40
CA MET A 136 -10.23 16.73 -15.82
C MET A 136 -9.44 17.91 -16.40
N CYS A 137 -9.42 18.06 -17.73
CA CYS A 137 -8.72 19.18 -18.37
C CYS A 137 -9.28 20.54 -17.91
N ARG A 138 -10.61 20.69 -17.85
CA ARG A 138 -11.23 21.92 -17.34
C ARG A 138 -10.83 22.22 -15.89
N ALA A 139 -10.77 21.20 -15.03
CA ALA A 139 -10.35 21.36 -13.64
C ALA A 139 -8.88 21.75 -13.52
N ILE A 140 -8.03 21.20 -14.39
CA ILE A 140 -6.60 21.54 -14.50
C ILE A 140 -6.42 22.98 -14.96
N ASP A 141 -7.08 23.38 -16.05
CA ASP A 141 -6.97 24.72 -16.63
C ASP A 141 -7.48 25.81 -15.66
N GLY A 142 -8.47 25.48 -14.83
CA GLY A 142 -9.03 26.38 -13.82
C GLY A 142 -8.28 26.41 -12.48
N ALA A 143 -7.27 25.56 -12.27
CA ALA A 143 -6.59 25.46 -10.99
C ALA A 143 -5.68 26.69 -10.73
N GLN A 144 -5.85 27.36 -9.60
CA GLN A 144 -5.11 28.60 -9.29
C GLN A 144 -3.89 28.40 -8.39
N ARG A 145 -3.80 27.30 -7.64
CA ARG A 145 -2.76 27.11 -6.60
C ARG A 145 -1.96 25.83 -6.77
N SER A 146 -2.64 24.70 -6.94
CA SER A 146 -1.99 23.39 -6.97
C SER A 146 -2.86 22.37 -7.69
N ILE A 147 -2.20 21.44 -8.38
CA ILE A 147 -2.79 20.23 -8.94
C ILE A 147 -2.08 19.05 -8.27
N LEU A 148 -2.86 18.14 -7.68
CA LEU A 148 -2.36 16.88 -7.16
C LEU A 148 -2.75 15.80 -8.16
N LEU A 149 -1.77 15.06 -8.67
CA LEU A 149 -1.96 14.01 -9.66
C LEU A 149 -1.35 12.71 -9.14
N GLU A 150 -2.13 11.65 -9.22
CA GLU A 150 -1.71 10.27 -8.98
C GLU A 150 -2.16 9.43 -10.18
N THR A 151 -1.26 8.60 -10.69
CA THR A 151 -1.50 7.74 -11.85
C THR A 151 -0.82 6.39 -11.63
N TYR A 152 -1.35 5.32 -12.22
CA TYR A 152 -0.86 3.95 -12.07
C TYR A 152 0.30 3.65 -13.02
#